data_AF-A0A3P7NDX5-F1
#
_entry.id   AF-A0A3P7NDX5-F1
#
_cell.length_a   1.000
_cell.length_b   1.000
_cell.length_c   1.000
_cell.angle_alpha   90.00
_cell.angle_beta   90.00
_cell.angle_gamma   90.00
#
_symmetry.space_group_name_H-M   'P 1'
#
loop_
_entity.id
_entity.type
_entity.pdbx_description
1 polymer ?
#
loop_
_entity_poly.entity_id
_entity_poly.type
_entity_poly.pdbx_seq_one_letter_code
_entity_poly.pdbx_strand_id
1 'polypeptide(L)'
;MIWLPDIILYNNAHGSPWVSAITKAEVYHDGRVTWIPPVVYHSFCPINIEWYPYDIQQCELKFGSWTYSGTQLDLMHVSLQSFR
;
A
#
# COMPACT_ATOMS: atom_id res chain seq x y z
N MET A 1 16.49 16.06 -0.74
CA MET A 1 15.15 15.51 -0.43
C MET A 1 14.41 15.32 -1.73
N ILE A 2 13.62 14.25 -1.85
CA ILE A 2 12.77 13.97 -3.01
C ILE A 2 11.31 13.94 -2.54
N TRP A 3 10.36 14.25 -3.42
CA TRP A 3 8.94 14.12 -3.12
C TRP A 3 8.57 12.64 -2.92
N LEU A 4 7.64 12.38 -2.00
CA LEU A 4 7.16 11.06 -1.65
C LEU A 4 5.63 11.03 -1.77
N PRO A 5 5.05 10.04 -2.47
CA PRO A 5 3.59 9.89 -2.50
C PRO A 5 3.05 9.48 -1.13
N ASP A 6 1.86 9.97 -0.82
CA ASP A 6 1.17 9.80 0.46
C ASP A 6 0.26 8.56 0.45
N ILE A 7 0.85 7.39 0.16
CA ILE A 7 0.13 6.12 0.11
C ILE A 7 -0.19 5.64 1.52
N ILE A 8 -1.47 5.36 1.78
CA ILE A 8 -1.98 4.88 3.06
C ILE A 8 -2.76 3.57 2.92
N LEU A 9 -2.95 2.90 4.05
CA LEU A 9 -3.93 1.83 4.22
C LEU A 9 -5.26 2.40 4.74
N TYR A 10 -6.31 2.36 3.93
CA TYR A 10 -7.64 2.90 4.28
C TYR A 10 -8.36 2.08 5.34
N ASN A 11 -8.31 0.75 5.25
CA ASN A 11 -8.95 -0.13 6.22
C ASN A 11 -8.02 -0.46 7.39
N ASN A 12 -7.26 0.52 7.89
CA ASN A 12 -6.40 0.36 9.04
C ASN A 12 -7.24 0.20 10.33
N ALA A 13 -6.99 -0.87 11.09
CA ALA A 13 -7.64 -1.15 12.36
C ALA A 13 -6.84 -0.65 13.57
N HIS A 14 -5.50 -0.56 13.45
CA HIS A 14 -4.64 -0.24 14.58
C HIS A 14 -3.26 0.25 14.14
N GLY A 15 -2.65 1.18 14.90
CA GLY A 15 -1.36 1.77 14.55
C GLY A 15 -1.45 2.83 13.44
N SER A 16 -0.31 3.15 12.84
CA SER A 16 -0.22 4.18 11.80
C SER A 16 -0.67 3.64 10.43
N PRO A 17 -1.57 4.31 9.71
CA PRO A 17 -1.92 3.95 8.34
C PRO A 17 -0.85 4.37 7.32
N TRP A 18 0.13 5.18 7.75
CA TRP A 18 1.23 5.70 6.93
C TRP A 18 2.42 4.75 6.92
N VAL A 19 3.27 4.88 5.90
CA VAL A 19 4.59 4.25 5.89
C VAL A 19 5.41 4.74 7.10
N SER A 20 5.78 3.83 7.99
CA SER A 20 6.44 4.16 9.26
C SER A 20 7.95 4.39 9.13
N ALA A 21 8.60 3.78 8.14
CA ALA A 21 10.05 3.86 7.96
C ALA A 21 10.43 4.69 6.73
N ILE A 22 11.11 5.82 6.97
CA ILE A 22 11.71 6.63 5.90
C ILE A 22 13.09 6.06 5.59
N THR A 23 13.18 5.26 4.53
CA THR A 23 14.42 4.65 4.04
C THR A 23 14.98 5.39 2.81
N LYS A 24 16.20 5.05 2.40
CA LYS A 24 16.78 5.54 1.15
C LYS A 24 15.99 4.99 -0.05
N ALA A 25 15.92 5.78 -1.11
CA ALA A 25 15.39 5.38 -2.41
C ALA A 25 16.54 5.26 -3.43
N GLU A 26 16.39 4.37 -4.40
CA GLU A 26 17.27 4.28 -5.56
C GLU A 26 16.78 5.25 -6.63
N VAL A 27 17.70 6.06 -7.16
CA VAL A 27 17.40 7.08 -8.17
C VAL A 27 18.22 6.75 -9.42
N TYR A 28 17.54 6.60 -10.55
CA TYR A 28 18.14 6.27 -11.84
C TYR A 28 18.38 7.54 -12.67
N HIS A 29 19.32 7.48 -13.61
CA HIS A 29 19.71 8.63 -14.44
C HIS A 29 18.59 9.14 -15.38
N ASP A 30 17.57 8.32 -15.63
CA ASP A 30 16.41 8.64 -16.47
C ASP A 30 15.21 9.19 -15.67
N GLY A 31 15.40 9.43 -14.37
CA GLY A 31 14.38 9.98 -13.49
C GLY A 31 13.47 8.92 -12.85
N ARG A 32 13.66 7.62 -13.12
CA ARG A 32 12.97 6.57 -12.37
C ARG A 32 13.47 6.53 -10.92
N VAL A 33 12.54 6.29 -10.00
CA VAL A 33 12.82 6.18 -8.56
C VAL A 33 12.18 4.92 -8.02
N THR A 34 12.96 4.11 -7.31
CA THR A 34 12.47 2.90 -6.63
C THR A 34 12.63 3.08 -5.12
N TRP A 35 11.53 2.93 -4.39
CA TRP A 35 11.50 3.08 -2.94
C TRP A 35 10.78 1.90 -2.30
N ILE A 36 11.47 1.17 -1.42
CA ILE A 36 11.00 -0.08 -0.82
C ILE A 36 11.18 0.03 0.71
N PRO A 37 10.26 0.72 1.41
CA PRO A 37 10.31 0.84 2.86
C PRO A 37 9.76 -0.43 3.54
N PRO A 38 10.32 -0.87 4.67
CA PRO A 38 9.66 -1.87 5.52
C PRO A 38 8.47 -1.24 6.24
N VAL A 39 7.32 -1.92 6.25
CA VAL A 39 6.10 -1.44 6.93
C VAL A 39 5.36 -2.57 7.63
N VAL A 40 4.77 -2.25 8.78
CA VAL A 40 3.82 -3.11 9.49
C VAL A 40 2.45 -2.45 9.41
N TYR A 41 1.49 -3.15 8.82
CA TYR A 41 0.11 -2.70 8.69
C TYR A 41 -0.82 -3.60 9.50
N HIS A 42 -1.79 -3.00 10.19
CA HIS A 42 -2.87 -3.74 10.81
C HIS A 42 -4.18 -3.36 10.13
N SER A 43 -4.70 -4.24 9.28
CA SER A 43 -5.98 -4.01 8.62
C SER A 43 -7.16 -4.55 9.43
N PHE A 44 -8.33 -3.96 9.20
CA PHE A 44 -9.59 -4.54 9.59
C PHE A 44 -9.95 -5.64 8.60
N CYS A 45 -10.24 -6.84 9.12
CA CYS A 45 -10.72 -7.98 8.35
C CYS A 45 -12.00 -8.53 8.99
N PRO A 46 -13.13 -8.59 8.27
CA PRO A 46 -14.35 -9.21 8.77
C PRO A 46 -14.17 -10.74 8.82
N ILE A 47 -14.38 -11.31 10.00
CA ILE A 47 -14.22 -12.76 10.24
C ILE A 47 -15.57 -13.46 10.09
N ASN A 48 -15.64 -14.48 9.24
CA ASN A 48 -16.80 -15.37 9.14
C ASN A 48 -16.54 -16.67 9.92
N ILE A 49 -17.29 -16.91 10.99
CA ILE A 49 -17.12 -18.06 11.90
C ILE A 49 -18.08 -19.23 11.62
N GLU A 50 -18.71 -19.28 10.45
CA GLU A 50 -19.71 -20.30 10.09
C GLU A 50 -19.16 -21.74 10.19
N TRP A 51 -17.89 -21.96 9.84
CA TRP A 51 -17.27 -23.29 9.75
C TRP A 51 -16.10 -23.51 10.71
N TYR A 52 -16.04 -22.76 11.80
CA TYR A 52 -14.94 -22.84 12.77
C TYR A 52 -14.71 -24.29 13.27
N PRO A 53 -13.46 -24.81 13.33
CA PRO A 53 -12.17 -24.14 13.09
C PRO A 53 -11.62 -24.29 11.65
N TYR A 54 -12.45 -24.72 10.69
CA TYR A 54 -12.06 -24.98 9.29
C TYR A 54 -12.56 -23.90 8.32
N ASP A 55 -12.78 -22.71 8.84
CA ASP A 55 -13.21 -21.52 8.13
C ASP A 55 -12.11 -20.94 7.23
N ILE A 56 -12.52 -20.32 6.13
CA ILE A 56 -11.64 -19.57 5.23
C ILE A 56 -11.90 -18.09 5.44
N GLN A 57 -10.83 -17.33 5.67
CA GLN A 57 -10.91 -15.88 5.86
C GLN A 57 -10.37 -15.15 4.63
N GLN A 58 -11.15 -14.19 4.12
CA GLN A 58 -10.77 -13.31 3.04
C GLN A 58 -10.55 -11.89 3.58
N CYS A 59 -9.28 -11.51 3.71
CA CYS A 59 -8.88 -10.21 4.21
C CYS A 59 -8.32 -9.35 3.08
N GLU A 60 -8.87 -8.15 2.91
CA GLU A 60 -8.41 -7.19 1.91
C GLU A 60 -7.50 -6.13 2.53
N LEU A 61 -6.56 -5.61 1.73
CA LEU A 61 -5.78 -4.42 2.05
C LEU A 61 -6.11 -3.33 1.04
N LYS A 62 -6.69 -2.22 1.51
CA LYS A 62 -7.11 -1.12 0.63
C LYS A 62 -6.08 0.00 0.67
N PHE A 63 -5.19 0.01 -0.32
CA PHE A 63 -4.19 1.07 -0.49
C PHE A 63 -4.71 2.20 -1.39
N GLY A 64 -4.27 3.42 -1.10
CA GLY A 64 -4.51 4.57 -1.98
C GLY A 64 -3.80 5.84 -1.49
N SER A 65 -3.79 6.88 -2.33
CA SER A 65 -3.31 8.20 -1.94
C SER A 65 -4.34 8.89 -1.04
N TRP A 66 -3.87 9.56 0.00
CA TRP A 66 -4.75 10.30 0.91
C TRP A 66 -5.24 11.63 0.33
N THR A 67 -4.35 12.38 -0.33
CA THR A 67 -4.61 13.76 -0.79
C THR A 67 -4.82 13.90 -2.30
N TYR A 68 -4.26 12.99 -3.11
CA TYR A 68 -4.33 13.09 -4.56
C TYR A 68 -5.49 12.26 -5.14
N SER A 69 -6.18 12.83 -6.14
CA SER A 69 -7.16 12.09 -6.92
C SER A 69 -6.49 11.23 -8.01
N GLY A 70 -7.25 10.32 -8.62
CA GLY A 70 -6.77 9.47 -9.72
C GLY A 70 -6.34 10.23 -10.98
N THR A 71 -6.72 11.51 -11.13
CA THR A 71 -6.24 12.35 -12.24
C THR A 71 -4.89 12.99 -11.97
N GLN A 72 -4.46 13.02 -10.71
CA GLN A 72 -3.19 13.59 -10.26
C GLN A 72 -2.15 12.50 -9.98
N LEU A 73 -2.61 11.37 -9.44
CA LEU A 73 -1.77 10.22 -9.11
C LEU A 73 -2.50 8.92 -9.48
N ASP A 74 -1.93 8.19 -10.42
CA ASP A 74 -2.46 6.89 -10.87
C ASP A 74 -1.64 5.74 -10.25
N LEU A 75 -2.29 4.90 -9.46
CA LEU A 75 -1.67 3.75 -8.80
C LEU A 75 -1.84 2.52 -9.67
N MET A 76 -0.73 1.94 -10.11
CA MET A 76 -0.71 0.74 -10.93
C MET A 76 -0.03 -0.40 -10.21
N HIS A 77 -0.61 -1.60 -10.31
CA HIS A 77 0.07 -2.82 -9.87
C HIS A 77 1.30 -3.06 -10.76
N VAL A 78 2.45 -3.39 -10.16
CA VAL A 78 3.72 -3.53 -10.88
C VAL A 78 3.62 -4.55 -12.02
N SER A 79 2.83 -5.62 -11.86
CA SER A 79 2.62 -6.62 -12.92
C SER A 79 1.89 -6.09 -14.16
N LEU A 80 1.21 -4.94 -14.06
CA LEU A 80 0.54 -4.30 -15.18
C LEU A 80 1.46 -3.32 -15.92
N GLN A 81 2.58 -2.92 -15.31
CA GLN A 81 3.57 -2.05 -15.96
C GLN A 81 4.42 -2.79 -17.01
N SER A 82 4.50 -4.12 -16.97
CA SER A 82 5.23 -4.91 -17.97
C SER A 82 4.50 -5.07 -19.32
N PHE A 83 3.26 -4.58 -19.44
CA PHE A 83 2.44 -4.65 -20.65
C PHE A 83 2.23 -3.28 -21.32
N ARG A 84 3.06 -2.29 -20.98
CA ARG A 84 3.08 -0.97 -21.59
C ARG A 84 4.47 -0.59 -22.08
#